data_AF-A0A0G0CAP1-F1
#
_entry.id   AF-A0A0G0CAP1-F1
#
_cell.length_a   1.000
_cell.length_b   1.000
_cell.length_c   1.000
_cell.angle_alpha   90.00
_cell.angle_beta   90.00
_cell.angle_gamma   90.00
#
_symmetry.space_group_name_H-M   'P 1'
#
loop_
_entity.id
_entity.type
_entity.pdbx_description
1 polymer ?
#
loop_
_entity_poly.entity_id
_entity_poly.type
_entity_poly.pdbx_seq_one_letter_code
_entity_poly.pdbx_strand_id
1 'polypeptide(L)'
;MPPKQISITQFLWKGLAGLTGGTAGTIVLLIIFLLGSSVFRTAFNPDQTETVTALNPLFIFAYIIMIFIGSITANIVSALLISFSDKSKYRRINSTIYQVFIANTLLFIITAPVYIITMGIDLSFVAYVTSLHVILSIFATGLILEIIAEAQYSLLSLYSVILAILISTILNLLIYRITNNSVTLLFVGLPVLWTSMGLSLGGANLVYNFIANTYGIDFLSPTLNYGKDDFTEAEVQEEERHKLEVEERQAKMQETGAEFLEKNEKEKKL
;
A
#
# COMPACT_ATOMS: atom_id res chain seq x y z
N MET A 1 12.98 13.23 16.90
CA MET A 1 13.96 12.22 17.37
C MET A 1 14.18 11.31 16.17
N PRO A 2 15.42 11.16 15.67
CA PRO A 2 15.68 10.47 14.41
C PRO A 2 15.13 9.04 14.45
N PRO A 3 14.75 8.47 13.30
CA PRO A 3 14.18 7.14 13.25
C PRO A 3 15.19 6.12 13.77
N LYS A 4 14.67 4.98 14.24
CA LYS A 4 15.51 3.93 14.80
C LYS A 4 16.56 3.49 13.77
N GLN A 5 17.82 3.44 14.20
CA GLN A 5 18.91 2.95 13.35
C GLN A 5 18.63 1.51 12.93
N ILE A 6 18.53 1.30 11.61
CA ILE A 6 18.37 -0.03 11.02
C ILE A 6 19.77 -0.62 10.80
N SER A 7 19.97 -1.88 11.21
CA SER A 7 21.20 -2.60 10.93
C SER A 7 21.23 -3.12 9.48
N ILE A 8 22.42 -3.25 8.88
CA ILE A 8 22.62 -3.86 7.56
C ILE A 8 21.97 -5.26 7.50
N THR A 9 22.05 -6.01 8.60
CA THR A 9 21.43 -7.34 8.70
C THR A 9 19.90 -7.26 8.56
N GLN A 10 19.26 -6.25 9.16
CA GLN A 10 17.82 -6.05 9.04
C GLN A 10 17.43 -5.63 7.62
N PHE A 11 18.24 -4.82 6.95
CA PHE A 11 18.06 -4.49 5.53
C PHE A 11 18.06 -5.75 4.66
N LEU A 12 19.04 -6.63 4.83
CA LEU A 12 19.10 -7.90 4.09
C LEU A 12 17.90 -8.81 4.41
N TRP A 13 17.51 -8.91 5.68
CA TRP A 13 16.34 -9.69 6.09
C TRP A 13 15.04 -9.16 5.47
N LYS A 14 14.87 -7.85 5.30
CA LYS A 14 13.71 -7.27 4.60
C LYS A 14 13.69 -7.68 3.13
N GLY A 15 14.84 -7.64 2.46
CA GLY A 15 14.97 -8.13 1.08
C GLY A 15 14.61 -9.60 0.93
N LEU A 16 15.15 -10.47 1.80
CA LEU A 16 14.83 -11.89 1.82
C LEU A 16 13.36 -12.17 2.16
N ALA A 17 12.80 -11.45 3.13
CA ALA A 17 11.38 -11.54 3.48
C ALA A 17 10.47 -11.21 2.29
N GLY A 18 10.81 -10.14 1.55
CA GLY A 18 10.13 -9.79 0.30
C GLY A 18 10.27 -10.88 -0.77
N LEU A 19 11.47 -11.40 -0.99
CA LEU A 19 11.72 -12.49 -1.94
C LEU A 19 10.87 -13.73 -1.61
N THR A 20 10.86 -14.16 -0.35
CA THR A 20 10.09 -15.32 0.10
C THR A 20 8.59 -15.10 -0.07
N GLY A 21 8.06 -13.92 0.28
CA GLY A 21 6.65 -13.62 0.11
C GLY A 21 6.22 -13.53 -1.36
N GLY A 22 7.02 -12.88 -2.22
CA GLY A 22 6.79 -12.87 -3.67
C GLY A 22 6.84 -14.28 -4.29
N THR A 23 7.76 -15.12 -3.82
CA THR A 23 7.85 -16.53 -4.24
C THR A 23 6.62 -17.33 -3.79
N ALA A 24 6.12 -17.11 -2.57
CA ALA A 24 4.91 -17.78 -2.10
C ALA A 24 3.69 -17.49 -3.00
N GLY A 25 3.46 -16.23 -3.38
CA GLY A 25 2.39 -15.90 -4.33
C GLY A 25 2.62 -16.52 -5.72
N THR A 26 3.88 -16.58 -6.18
CA THR A 26 4.25 -17.24 -7.44
C THR A 26 3.98 -18.73 -7.43
N ILE A 27 4.24 -19.42 -6.32
CA ILE A 27 3.91 -20.84 -6.17
C ILE A 27 2.40 -21.04 -6.29
N VAL A 28 1.59 -20.16 -5.68
CA VAL A 28 0.13 -20.21 -5.82
C VAL A 28 -0.30 -19.95 -7.26
N LEU A 29 0.29 -18.96 -7.94
CA LEU A 29 0.06 -18.74 -9.37
C LEU A 29 0.38 -19.99 -10.19
N LEU A 30 1.51 -20.64 -9.94
CA LEU A 30 1.93 -21.85 -10.64
C LEU A 30 0.95 -23.00 -10.42
N ILE A 31 0.49 -23.22 -9.19
CA ILE A 31 -0.51 -24.25 -8.87
C ILE A 31 -1.80 -24.00 -9.66
N ILE A 32 -2.33 -22.77 -9.64
CA ILE A 32 -3.55 -22.42 -10.37
C ILE A 32 -3.34 -22.54 -11.88
N PHE A 33 -2.18 -22.13 -12.39
CA PHE A 33 -1.82 -22.25 -13.80
C PHE A 33 -1.79 -23.71 -14.26
N LEU A 34 -1.20 -24.61 -13.46
CA LEU A 34 -1.15 -26.04 -13.76
C LEU A 34 -2.54 -26.68 -13.74
N LEU A 35 -3.34 -26.36 -12.71
CA LEU A 35 -4.72 -26.85 -12.57
C LEU A 35 -5.63 -26.32 -13.69
N GLY A 36 -5.40 -25.09 -14.14
CA GLY A 36 -6.13 -24.44 -15.24
C GLY A 36 -5.52 -24.66 -16.61
N SER A 37 -4.54 -25.56 -16.77
CA SER A 37 -3.76 -25.69 -18.01
C SER A 37 -4.62 -25.93 -19.26
N SER A 38 -5.77 -26.59 -19.13
CA SER A 38 -6.74 -26.76 -20.22
C SER A 38 -7.34 -25.43 -20.71
N VAL A 39 -7.53 -24.47 -19.80
CA VAL A 39 -8.07 -23.13 -20.08
C VAL A 39 -6.97 -22.21 -20.62
N PHE A 40 -5.73 -22.33 -20.11
CA PHE A 40 -4.61 -21.47 -20.49
C PHE A 40 -3.93 -21.87 -21.81
N ARG A 41 -4.04 -23.13 -22.27
CA ARG A 41 -3.41 -23.62 -23.52
C ARG A 41 -3.71 -22.77 -24.75
N THR A 42 -4.94 -22.26 -24.88
CA THR A 42 -5.38 -21.47 -26.03
C THR A 42 -4.65 -20.12 -26.13
N ALA A 43 -4.19 -19.55 -25.01
CA ALA A 43 -3.54 -18.24 -24.99
C ALA A 43 -2.01 -18.30 -25.05
N PHE A 44 -1.41 -19.46 -24.73
CA PHE A 44 0.05 -19.62 -24.65
C PHE A 44 0.64 -20.55 -25.71
N ASN A 45 -0.17 -21.03 -26.67
CA ASN A 45 0.33 -21.79 -27.82
C ASN A 45 0.82 -20.85 -28.93
N PRO A 46 2.12 -20.86 -29.27
CA PRO A 46 2.70 -19.95 -30.27
C PRO A 46 2.32 -20.28 -31.73
N ASP A 47 1.76 -21.46 -31.99
CA ASP A 47 1.42 -21.92 -33.35
C ASP A 47 0.10 -21.36 -33.89
N GLN A 48 -0.68 -20.64 -33.08
CA GLN A 48 -1.90 -19.95 -33.53
C GLN A 48 -1.57 -18.50 -33.90
N THR A 49 -0.96 -18.34 -35.07
CA THR A 49 -0.76 -17.05 -35.76
C THR A 49 -2.04 -16.49 -36.37
N GLU A 50 -3.16 -17.21 -36.24
CA GLU A 50 -4.46 -16.70 -36.65
C GLU A 50 -5.01 -15.78 -35.57
N THR A 51 -5.31 -14.55 -35.98
CA THR A 51 -6.05 -13.51 -35.27
C THR A 51 -7.08 -14.09 -34.30
N VAL A 52 -6.71 -14.26 -33.03
CA VAL A 52 -7.64 -14.59 -31.95
C VAL A 52 -8.51 -13.35 -31.73
N THR A 53 -9.52 -13.17 -32.57
CA THR A 53 -10.41 -11.99 -32.58
C THR A 53 -11.28 -11.90 -31.32
N ALA A 54 -11.33 -12.94 -30.50
CA ALA A 54 -11.97 -12.89 -29.19
C ALA A 54 -11.33 -13.91 -28.24
N LEU A 55 -10.78 -13.43 -27.12
CA LEU A 55 -10.37 -14.30 -26.01
C LEU A 55 -11.60 -14.95 -25.39
N ASN A 56 -11.51 -16.23 -25.02
CA ASN A 56 -12.60 -16.92 -24.33
C ASN A 56 -12.87 -16.22 -22.98
N PRO A 57 -14.11 -15.78 -22.67
CA PRO A 57 -14.42 -15.16 -21.38
C PRO A 57 -14.02 -16.01 -20.17
N LEU A 58 -14.10 -17.33 -20.29
CA LEU A 58 -13.67 -18.26 -19.24
C LEU A 58 -12.17 -18.16 -18.95
N PHE A 59 -11.34 -17.94 -19.98
CA PHE A 59 -9.90 -17.74 -19.82
C PHE A 59 -9.61 -16.48 -19.03
N ILE A 60 -10.26 -15.37 -19.38
CA ILE A 60 -10.04 -14.09 -18.70
C ILE A 60 -10.51 -14.16 -17.25
N PHE A 61 -11.66 -14.77 -17.00
CA PHE A 61 -12.15 -15.00 -15.64
C PHE A 61 -11.16 -15.82 -14.80
N ALA A 62 -10.68 -16.96 -15.32
CA ALA A 62 -9.70 -17.79 -14.65
C ALA A 62 -8.37 -17.06 -14.43
N TYR A 63 -7.93 -16.28 -15.42
CA TYR A 63 -6.70 -15.48 -15.36
C TYR A 63 -6.79 -14.39 -14.28
N ILE A 64 -7.89 -13.63 -14.23
CA ILE A 64 -8.11 -12.59 -13.23
C ILE A 64 -8.10 -13.17 -11.81
N ILE A 65 -8.78 -14.30 -11.60
CA ILE A 65 -8.80 -15.00 -10.31
C ILE A 65 -7.40 -15.48 -9.94
N MET A 66 -6.68 -16.08 -10.89
CA MET A 66 -5.30 -16.52 -10.70
C MET A 66 -4.42 -15.36 -10.22
N ILE A 67 -4.40 -14.25 -10.95
CA ILE A 67 -3.62 -13.05 -10.61
C ILE A 67 -4.01 -12.50 -9.24
N PHE A 68 -5.31 -12.41 -8.93
CA PHE A 68 -5.79 -11.91 -7.65
C PHE A 68 -5.32 -12.77 -6.49
N ILE A 69 -5.52 -14.09 -6.55
CA ILE A 69 -5.13 -15.03 -5.48
C ILE A 69 -3.61 -15.06 -5.29
N GLY A 70 -2.86 -15.05 -6.40
CA GLY A 70 -1.39 -14.98 -6.34
C GLY A 70 -0.89 -13.68 -5.72
N SER A 71 -1.43 -12.53 -6.15
CA SER A 71 -1.05 -11.22 -5.64
C SER A 71 -1.40 -11.04 -4.16
N ILE A 72 -2.63 -11.39 -3.76
CA ILE A 72 -3.05 -11.24 -2.35
C ILE A 72 -2.24 -12.15 -1.43
N THR A 73 -1.90 -13.36 -1.88
CA THR A 73 -1.01 -14.26 -1.13
C THR A 73 0.39 -13.69 -1.00
N ALA A 74 0.99 -13.20 -2.10
CA ALA A 74 2.29 -12.54 -2.05
C ALA A 74 2.27 -11.35 -1.09
N ASN A 75 1.24 -10.53 -1.14
CA ASN A 75 1.13 -9.33 -0.32
C ASN A 75 1.00 -9.64 1.18
N ILE A 76 0.15 -10.60 1.54
CA ILE A 76 -0.04 -11.00 2.93
C ILE A 76 1.24 -11.63 3.48
N VAL A 77 1.83 -12.59 2.74
CA VAL A 77 3.04 -13.29 3.20
C VAL A 77 4.22 -12.31 3.28
N SER A 78 4.43 -11.44 2.28
CA SER A 78 5.48 -10.43 2.32
C SER A 78 5.28 -9.45 3.47
N ALA A 79 4.08 -8.91 3.68
CA ALA A 79 3.80 -7.99 4.78
C ALA A 79 4.05 -8.65 6.14
N LEU A 80 3.66 -9.91 6.30
CA LEU A 80 3.91 -10.71 7.50
C LEU A 80 5.42 -10.91 7.75
N LEU A 81 6.17 -11.37 6.74
CA LEU A 81 7.60 -11.66 6.88
C LEU A 81 8.43 -10.38 7.08
N ILE A 82 8.10 -9.29 6.37
CA ILE A 82 8.75 -7.99 6.60
C ILE A 82 8.45 -7.50 8.01
N SER A 83 7.22 -7.68 8.51
CA SER A 83 6.88 -7.32 9.89
C SER A 83 7.71 -8.09 10.92
N PHE A 84 8.01 -9.37 10.66
CA PHE A 84 8.87 -10.17 11.53
C PHE A 84 10.35 -9.79 11.47
N SER A 85 10.83 -9.21 10.36
CA SER A 85 12.21 -8.73 10.25
C SER A 85 12.52 -7.55 11.21
N ASP A 86 11.49 -6.78 11.58
CA ASP A 86 11.61 -5.67 12.53
C ASP A 86 10.37 -5.57 13.44
N LYS A 87 10.31 -6.46 14.42
CA LYS A 87 9.23 -6.49 15.43
C LYS A 87 9.08 -5.18 16.21
N SER A 88 10.14 -4.36 16.26
CA SER A 88 10.09 -3.11 17.02
C SER A 88 9.28 -2.03 16.29
N LYS A 89 9.44 -1.96 14.96
CA LYS A 89 8.69 -1.06 14.08
C LYS A 89 7.29 -1.61 13.77
N TYR A 90 7.17 -2.88 13.41
CA TYR A 90 5.90 -3.46 12.95
C TYR A 90 5.16 -4.22 14.07
N ARG A 91 4.71 -3.50 15.10
CA ARG A 91 4.00 -4.13 16.25
C ARG A 91 2.57 -4.56 15.92
N ARG A 92 1.89 -3.87 15.00
CA ARG A 92 0.47 -4.03 14.68
C ARG A 92 0.25 -4.97 13.50
N ILE A 93 0.80 -6.19 13.57
CA ILE A 93 0.82 -7.16 12.46
C ILE A 93 -0.60 -7.54 12.03
N ASN A 94 -1.48 -7.90 12.97
CA ASN A 94 -2.84 -8.33 12.64
C ASN A 94 -3.61 -7.23 11.91
N SER A 95 -3.58 -5.99 12.43
CA SER A 95 -4.21 -4.83 11.77
C SER A 95 -3.66 -4.60 10.37
N THR A 96 -2.34 -4.79 10.19
CA THR A 96 -1.70 -4.69 8.87
C THR A 96 -2.23 -5.72 7.91
N ILE A 97 -2.27 -7.00 8.30
CA ILE A 97 -2.75 -8.09 7.43
C ILE A 97 -4.22 -7.86 7.04
N TYR A 98 -5.09 -7.45 7.97
CA TYR A 98 -6.47 -7.14 7.66
C TYR A 98 -6.61 -5.97 6.68
N GLN A 99 -5.88 -4.88 6.89
CA GLN A 99 -5.92 -3.74 5.98
C GLN A 99 -5.38 -4.09 4.59
N VAL A 100 -4.30 -4.88 4.53
CA VAL A 100 -3.76 -5.40 3.26
C VAL A 100 -4.80 -6.24 2.54
N PHE A 101 -5.47 -7.17 3.23
CA PHE A 101 -6.51 -8.00 2.63
C PHE A 101 -7.69 -7.17 2.10
N ILE A 102 -8.20 -6.23 2.91
CA ILE A 102 -9.31 -5.35 2.54
C ILE A 102 -8.93 -4.48 1.34
N ALA A 103 -7.78 -3.82 1.36
CA ALA A 103 -7.33 -2.94 0.29
C ALA A 103 -7.16 -3.71 -1.04
N ASN A 104 -6.58 -4.90 -1.00
CA ASN A 104 -6.44 -5.74 -2.19
C ASN A 104 -7.78 -6.23 -2.74
N THR A 105 -8.74 -6.55 -1.86
CA THR A 105 -10.10 -6.93 -2.26
C THR A 105 -10.84 -5.77 -2.92
N LEU A 106 -10.74 -4.57 -2.36
CA LEU A 106 -11.33 -3.36 -2.97
C LEU A 106 -10.68 -3.04 -4.32
N LEU A 107 -9.36 -3.12 -4.41
CA LEU A 107 -8.63 -2.93 -5.67
C LEU A 107 -9.07 -3.94 -6.73
N PHE A 108 -9.28 -5.20 -6.34
CA PHE A 108 -9.81 -6.22 -7.23
C PHE A 108 -11.21 -5.89 -7.74
N ILE A 109 -12.13 -5.48 -6.86
CA ILE A 109 -13.50 -5.09 -7.24
C ILE A 109 -13.47 -3.91 -8.22
N ILE A 110 -12.59 -2.93 -8.00
CA ILE A 110 -12.46 -1.75 -8.88
C ILE A 110 -11.82 -2.12 -10.23
N THR A 111 -10.86 -3.04 -10.25
CA THR A 111 -10.15 -3.44 -11.48
C THR A 111 -10.92 -4.48 -12.29
N ALA A 112 -11.79 -5.29 -11.69
CA ALA A 112 -12.56 -6.33 -12.38
C ALA A 112 -13.38 -5.80 -13.59
N PRO A 113 -14.11 -4.68 -13.51
CA PRO A 113 -14.77 -4.09 -14.68
C PRO A 113 -13.80 -3.71 -15.80
N VAL A 114 -12.61 -3.21 -15.47
CA VAL A 114 -11.58 -2.84 -16.45
C VAL A 114 -11.15 -4.06 -17.24
N TYR A 115 -10.96 -5.20 -16.57
CA TYR A 115 -10.65 -6.46 -17.24
C TYR A 115 -11.74 -6.90 -18.21
N ILE A 116 -13.02 -6.83 -17.81
CA ILE A 116 -14.16 -7.19 -18.65
C ILE A 116 -14.22 -6.32 -19.90
N ILE A 117 -13.91 -5.02 -19.78
CA ILE A 117 -13.86 -4.11 -20.93
C ILE A 117 -12.69 -4.47 -21.86
N THR A 118 -11.50 -4.77 -21.31
CA THR A 118 -10.32 -5.08 -22.13
C THR A 118 -10.35 -6.45 -22.81
N MET A 119 -11.26 -7.34 -22.39
CA MET A 119 -11.43 -8.67 -22.97
C MET A 119 -11.64 -8.67 -24.49
N GLY A 120 -12.35 -7.67 -25.01
CA GLY A 120 -12.70 -7.58 -26.43
C GLY A 120 -11.65 -6.89 -27.31
N ILE A 121 -10.51 -6.48 -26.76
CA ILE A 121 -9.51 -5.66 -27.48
C ILE A 121 -8.32 -6.51 -27.94
N ASP A 122 -7.40 -6.83 -27.03
CA ASP A 122 -6.19 -7.61 -27.29
C ASP A 122 -5.62 -8.14 -25.97
N LEU A 123 -4.91 -9.27 -26.04
CA LEU A 123 -4.22 -9.89 -24.91
C LEU A 123 -3.17 -8.95 -24.29
N SER A 124 -2.53 -8.11 -25.11
CA SER A 124 -1.58 -7.10 -24.64
C SER A 124 -2.22 -6.12 -23.64
N PHE A 125 -3.46 -5.69 -23.90
CA PHE A 125 -4.19 -4.81 -22.98
C PHE A 125 -4.51 -5.51 -21.65
N VAL A 126 -4.90 -6.79 -21.69
CA VAL A 126 -5.13 -7.59 -20.47
C VAL A 126 -3.84 -7.71 -19.64
N ALA A 127 -2.68 -7.87 -20.29
CA ALA A 127 -1.39 -7.90 -19.63
C ALA A 127 -1.01 -6.53 -19.01
N TYR A 128 -1.31 -5.42 -19.67
CA TYR A 128 -1.11 -4.07 -19.12
C TYR A 128 -1.98 -3.81 -17.89
N VAL A 129 -3.28 -4.12 -17.96
CA VAL A 129 -4.20 -4.00 -16.81
C VAL A 129 -3.74 -4.87 -15.65
N THR A 130 -3.24 -6.07 -15.94
CA THR A 130 -2.67 -6.97 -14.93
C THR A 130 -1.44 -6.41 -14.26
N SER A 131 -0.51 -5.89 -15.05
CA SER A 131 0.70 -5.27 -14.52
C SER A 131 0.34 -4.09 -13.63
N LEU A 132 -0.60 -3.24 -14.05
CA LEU A 132 -1.10 -2.12 -13.26
C LEU A 132 -1.75 -2.60 -11.95
N HIS A 133 -2.64 -3.59 -12.01
CA HIS A 133 -3.30 -4.16 -10.84
C HIS A 133 -2.27 -4.69 -9.84
N VAL A 134 -1.30 -5.48 -10.27
CA VAL A 134 -0.24 -6.02 -9.40
C VAL A 134 0.63 -4.90 -8.81
N ILE A 135 1.02 -3.90 -9.60
CA ILE A 135 1.83 -2.77 -9.11
C ILE A 135 1.06 -1.95 -8.07
N LEU A 136 -0.20 -1.59 -8.34
CA LEU A 136 -1.05 -0.87 -7.40
C LEU A 136 -1.31 -1.67 -6.12
N SER A 137 -1.47 -2.99 -6.25
CA SER A 137 -1.66 -3.95 -5.16
C SER A 137 -0.45 -3.97 -4.22
N ILE A 138 0.76 -4.03 -4.76
CA ILE A 138 2.01 -3.97 -3.98
C ILE A 138 2.25 -2.58 -3.41
N PHE A 139 1.98 -1.52 -4.19
CA PHE A 139 2.08 -0.12 -3.74
C PHE A 139 1.20 0.12 -2.50
N ALA A 140 -0.09 -0.24 -2.59
CA ALA A 140 -1.04 -0.11 -1.49
C ALA A 140 -0.60 -0.92 -0.27
N THR A 141 -0.18 -2.17 -0.46
CA THR A 141 0.32 -3.04 0.62
C THR A 141 1.53 -2.43 1.31
N GLY A 142 2.47 -1.90 0.54
CA GLY A 142 3.67 -1.23 1.02
C GLY A 142 3.38 0.02 1.84
N LEU A 143 2.46 0.87 1.37
CA LEU A 143 2.03 2.05 2.11
C LEU A 143 1.30 1.69 3.40
N ILE A 144 0.38 0.73 3.36
CA ILE A 144 -0.36 0.27 4.54
C ILE A 144 0.60 -0.24 5.62
N LEU A 145 1.56 -1.07 5.24
CA LEU A 145 2.58 -1.61 6.14
C LEU A 145 3.34 -0.48 6.86
N GLU A 146 3.69 0.57 6.14
CA GLU A 146 4.50 1.67 6.68
C GLU A 146 3.67 2.69 7.47
N ILE A 147 2.48 3.06 7.00
CA ILE A 147 1.58 4.00 7.69
C ILE A 147 1.13 3.44 9.04
N ILE A 148 0.78 2.15 9.11
CA ILE A 148 0.40 1.50 10.37
C ILE A 148 1.62 1.39 11.30
N ALA A 149 2.82 1.17 10.77
CA ALA A 149 4.02 1.06 11.59
C ALA A 149 4.39 2.40 12.21
N GLU A 150 4.54 3.44 11.40
CA GLU A 150 5.08 4.73 11.83
C GLU A 150 4.63 5.89 10.93
N ALA A 151 3.47 6.49 11.24
CA ALA A 151 2.88 7.56 10.44
C ALA A 151 3.76 8.82 10.33
N GLN A 152 4.63 9.07 11.32
CA GLN A 152 5.52 10.24 11.37
C GLN A 152 6.52 10.26 10.20
N TYR A 153 6.94 9.10 9.68
CA TYR A 153 7.87 9.00 8.55
C TYR A 153 7.18 8.52 7.26
N SER A 154 5.87 8.76 7.15
CA SER A 154 5.07 8.33 5.99
C SER A 154 5.61 8.82 4.65
N LEU A 155 6.19 10.03 4.59
CA LEU A 155 6.84 10.56 3.38
C LEU A 155 8.07 9.75 2.97
N LEU A 156 8.95 9.39 3.93
CA LEU A 156 10.11 8.54 3.66
C LEU A 156 9.66 7.18 3.11
N SER A 157 8.63 6.62 3.72
CA SER A 157 8.03 5.36 3.27
C SER A 157 7.46 5.47 1.86
N LEU A 158 6.72 6.53 1.55
CA LEU A 158 6.19 6.80 0.20
C LEU A 158 7.32 6.82 -0.84
N TYR A 159 8.40 7.57 -0.59
CA TYR A 159 9.56 7.61 -1.49
C TYR A 159 10.22 6.25 -1.66
N SER A 160 10.30 5.48 -0.58
CA SER A 160 10.85 4.12 -0.60
C SER A 160 10.02 3.17 -1.47
N VAL A 161 8.68 3.26 -1.39
CA VAL A 161 7.77 2.46 -2.22
C VAL A 161 7.89 2.84 -3.69
N ILE A 162 7.92 4.15 -3.99
CA ILE A 162 8.09 4.64 -5.37
C ILE A 162 9.42 4.14 -5.95
N LEU A 163 10.51 4.27 -5.21
CA LEU A 163 11.83 3.78 -5.61
C LEU A 163 11.82 2.26 -5.87
N ALA A 164 11.16 1.49 -5.01
CA ALA A 164 11.02 0.04 -5.19
C ALA A 164 10.32 -0.33 -6.49
N ILE A 165 9.23 0.37 -6.84
CA ILE A 165 8.48 0.12 -8.06
C ILE A 165 9.31 0.47 -9.30
N LEU A 166 10.06 1.58 -9.26
CA LEU A 166 10.95 1.95 -10.37
C LEU A 166 12.06 0.91 -10.57
N ILE A 167 12.75 0.51 -9.50
CA ILE A 167 13.82 -0.50 -9.55
C ILE A 167 13.28 -1.83 -10.06
N SER A 168 12.18 -2.32 -9.50
CA SER A 168 11.57 -3.59 -9.91
C SER A 168 11.05 -3.56 -11.35
N THR A 169 10.51 -2.43 -11.82
CA THR A 169 10.10 -2.29 -13.22
C THR A 169 11.29 -2.40 -14.15
N ILE A 170 12.40 -1.70 -13.84
CA ILE A 170 13.65 -1.81 -14.61
C ILE A 170 14.17 -3.25 -14.62
N LEU A 171 14.21 -3.91 -13.45
CA LEU A 171 14.67 -5.30 -13.35
C LEU A 171 13.80 -6.27 -14.15
N ASN A 172 12.47 -6.13 -14.09
CA ASN A 172 11.56 -6.96 -14.89
C ASN A 172 11.76 -6.72 -16.39
N LEU A 173 11.92 -5.48 -16.84
CA LEU A 173 12.20 -5.16 -18.25
C LEU A 173 13.53 -5.77 -18.72
N LEU A 174 14.57 -5.75 -17.88
CA LEU A 174 15.86 -6.40 -18.17
C LEU A 174 15.70 -7.92 -18.28
N ILE A 175 14.96 -8.55 -17.35
CA ILE A 175 14.69 -10.00 -17.38
C ILE A 175 13.91 -10.38 -18.63
N TYR A 176 12.89 -9.60 -19.01
CA TYR A 176 12.17 -9.80 -20.26
C TYR A 176 13.09 -9.68 -21.46
N ARG A 177 13.95 -8.66 -21.50
CA ARG A 177 14.88 -8.44 -22.61
C ARG A 177 15.86 -9.60 -22.78
N ILE A 178 16.30 -10.22 -21.69
CA ILE A 178 17.24 -11.35 -21.71
C ILE A 178 16.53 -12.66 -22.10
N THR A 179 15.32 -12.89 -21.58
CA THR A 179 14.60 -14.17 -21.76
C THR A 179 13.74 -14.22 -23.01
N ASN A 180 13.32 -13.05 -23.52
CA ASN A 180 12.35 -12.88 -24.60
C ASN A 180 11.07 -13.71 -24.40
N ASN A 181 10.66 -13.91 -23.13
CA ASN A 181 9.54 -14.79 -22.77
C ASN A 181 8.62 -14.11 -21.76
N SER A 182 7.38 -13.82 -22.17
CA SER A 182 6.35 -13.20 -21.33
C SER A 182 5.86 -14.10 -20.20
N VAL A 183 5.96 -15.43 -20.35
CA VAL A 183 5.61 -16.38 -19.28
C VAL A 183 6.61 -16.28 -18.13
N THR A 184 7.90 -16.05 -18.43
CA THR A 184 8.90 -15.84 -17.39
C THR A 184 8.58 -14.60 -16.54
N LEU A 185 8.10 -13.52 -17.15
CA LEU A 185 7.66 -12.33 -16.41
C LEU A 185 6.50 -12.62 -15.45
N LEU A 186 5.56 -13.47 -15.83
CA LEU A 186 4.41 -13.82 -14.98
C LEU A 186 4.86 -14.44 -13.65
N PHE A 187 5.91 -15.27 -13.68
CA PHE A 187 6.41 -15.96 -12.49
C PHE A 187 7.53 -15.21 -11.76
N VAL A 188 8.32 -14.41 -12.46
CA VAL A 188 9.45 -13.66 -11.86
C VAL A 188 9.02 -12.27 -11.35
N GLY A 189 7.90 -11.75 -11.86
CA GLY A 189 7.39 -10.42 -11.51
C GLY A 189 7.20 -10.19 -10.02
N LEU A 190 6.40 -11.05 -9.35
CA LEU A 190 6.10 -10.91 -7.92
C LEU A 190 7.35 -11.01 -7.02
N PRO A 191 8.25 -12.00 -7.19
CA PRO A 191 9.49 -12.08 -6.43
C PRO A 191 10.36 -10.83 -6.59
N VAL A 192 10.53 -10.33 -7.81
CA VAL A 192 11.35 -9.13 -8.09
C VAL A 192 10.74 -7.87 -7.49
N LEU A 193 9.42 -7.68 -7.64
CA LEU A 193 8.69 -6.55 -7.05
C LEU A 193 8.84 -6.54 -5.54
N TRP A 194 8.58 -7.66 -4.87
CA TRP A 194 8.66 -7.74 -3.42
C TRP A 194 10.09 -7.69 -2.86
N THR A 195 11.06 -8.26 -3.56
CA THR A 195 12.48 -8.12 -3.18
C THR A 195 12.92 -6.66 -3.25
N SER A 196 12.58 -5.97 -4.34
CA SER A 196 12.90 -4.54 -4.51
C SER A 196 12.20 -3.69 -3.45
N MET A 197 10.98 -4.06 -3.07
CA MET A 197 10.23 -3.42 -1.98
C MET A 197 10.95 -3.55 -0.64
N GLY A 198 11.32 -4.78 -0.25
CA GLY A 198 12.03 -5.04 1.01
C GLY A 198 13.38 -4.31 1.08
N LEU A 199 14.16 -4.34 -0.02
CA LEU A 199 15.44 -3.65 -0.10
C LEU A 199 15.27 -2.12 -0.07
N SER A 200 14.32 -1.55 -0.81
CA SER A 200 14.14 -0.09 -0.83
C SER A 200 13.65 0.44 0.52
N LEU A 201 12.74 -0.27 1.19
CA LEU A 201 12.32 0.08 2.56
C LEU A 201 13.48 0.07 3.53
N GLY A 202 14.37 -0.93 3.49
CA GLY A 202 15.55 -0.96 4.34
C GLY A 202 16.59 0.10 3.94
N GLY A 203 16.85 0.24 2.64
CA GLY A 203 17.89 1.09 2.07
C GLY A 203 17.59 2.58 2.24
N ALA A 204 16.35 3.01 2.00
CA ALA A 204 15.95 4.39 2.21
C ALA A 204 16.08 4.80 3.68
N ASN A 205 15.72 3.92 4.61
CA ASN A 205 15.94 4.14 6.05
C ASN A 205 17.43 4.22 6.40
N LEU A 206 18.30 3.41 5.79
CA LEU A 206 19.75 3.50 5.98
C LEU A 206 20.30 4.84 5.48
N VAL A 207 19.93 5.24 4.26
CA VAL A 207 20.34 6.52 3.66
C VAL A 207 19.82 7.69 4.49
N TYR A 208 18.56 7.65 4.90
CA TYR A 208 17.97 8.68 5.75
C TYR A 208 18.71 8.82 7.08
N ASN A 209 18.93 7.70 7.77
CA ASN A 209 19.67 7.67 9.04
C ASN A 209 21.11 8.19 8.88
N PHE A 210 21.78 7.86 7.77
CA PHE A 210 23.10 8.38 7.48
C PHE A 210 23.09 9.90 7.35
N ILE A 211 22.20 10.46 6.54
CA ILE A 211 22.08 11.91 6.34
C ILE A 211 21.69 12.60 7.67
N ALA A 212 20.69 12.08 8.38
CA ALA A 212 20.25 12.65 9.65
C ALA A 212 21.37 12.66 10.71
N ASN A 213 22.18 11.60 10.79
CA ASN A 213 23.31 11.54 11.72
C ASN A 213 24.47 12.46 11.30
N THR A 214 24.73 12.62 9.99
CA THR A 214 25.81 13.48 9.50
C THR A 214 25.48 14.96 9.66
N TYR A 215 24.25 15.38 9.37
CA TYR A 215 23.85 16.79 9.39
C TYR A 215 23.14 17.22 10.67
N GLY A 216 22.66 16.27 11.50
CA GLY A 216 21.89 16.56 12.71
C GLY A 216 20.49 17.13 12.45
N ILE A 217 20.01 17.09 11.20
CA ILE A 217 18.73 17.66 10.77
C ILE A 217 17.77 16.53 10.36
N ASP A 218 16.58 16.53 10.93
CA ASP A 218 15.51 15.56 10.68
C ASP A 218 14.57 16.11 9.59
N PHE A 219 14.93 15.88 8.32
CA PHE A 219 14.33 16.62 7.22
C PHE A 219 12.98 16.13 6.71
N LEU A 220 12.57 14.93 7.11
CA LEU A 220 11.30 14.33 6.68
C LEU A 220 10.29 14.20 7.82
N SER A 221 10.67 14.57 9.05
CA SER A 221 9.72 14.60 10.16
C SER A 221 8.83 15.84 10.05
N PRO A 222 7.51 15.70 9.86
CA PRO A 222 6.59 16.83 9.86
C PRO A 222 6.51 17.52 11.24
N THR A 223 7.05 16.88 12.29
CA THR A 223 7.08 17.42 13.65
C THR A 223 8.31 18.28 13.95
N LEU A 224 9.34 18.25 13.09
CA LEU A 224 10.54 19.07 13.26
C LEU A 224 10.47 20.27 12.30
N ASN A 225 10.18 21.41 12.93
CA ASN A 225 9.99 22.72 12.34
C ASN A 225 10.97 23.02 11.21
N TYR A 226 10.47 22.93 9.99
CA TYR A 226 11.09 23.48 8.79
C TYR A 226 10.99 25.00 8.70
N GLY A 227 11.16 25.69 9.85
CA GLY A 227 11.03 27.14 9.92
C GLY A 227 9.70 27.65 9.38
N LYS A 228 8.65 27.64 10.23
CA LYS A 228 7.32 28.26 9.99
C LYS A 228 6.49 27.59 8.89
N ASP A 229 5.68 26.60 9.27
CA ASP A 229 4.35 26.43 8.65
C ASP A 229 3.35 26.14 9.76
N ASP A 230 2.33 26.99 9.79
CA ASP A 230 1.57 27.42 10.96
C ASP A 230 0.38 26.51 11.30
N PHE A 231 0.58 25.19 11.28
CA PHE A 231 -0.51 24.26 11.62
C PHE A 231 -0.72 24.13 13.13
N THR A 232 0.32 24.35 13.93
CA THR A 232 0.18 24.31 15.39
C THR A 232 -0.53 25.57 15.92
N GLU A 233 -0.30 26.77 15.37
CA GLU A 233 -1.13 27.91 15.74
C GLU A 233 -2.54 27.79 15.17
N ALA A 234 -2.74 27.25 13.95
CA ALA A 234 -4.09 27.06 13.42
C ALA A 234 -4.91 26.02 14.21
N GLU A 235 -4.35 24.85 14.56
CA GLU A 235 -5.05 23.84 15.38
C GLU A 235 -5.20 24.28 16.84
N VAL A 236 -4.20 24.95 17.43
CA VAL A 236 -4.31 25.50 18.80
C VAL A 236 -5.31 26.65 18.82
N GLN A 237 -5.34 27.53 17.81
CA GLN A 237 -6.37 28.57 17.69
C GLN A 237 -7.76 27.99 17.44
N GLU A 238 -7.88 26.88 16.69
CA GLU A 238 -9.17 26.22 16.46
C GLU A 238 -9.66 25.52 17.73
N GLU A 239 -8.78 24.88 18.49
CA GLU A 239 -9.11 24.27 19.79
C GLU A 239 -9.43 25.34 20.86
N GLU A 240 -8.72 26.47 20.87
CA GLU A 240 -9.03 27.62 21.73
C GLU A 240 -10.34 28.29 21.35
N ARG A 241 -10.63 28.49 20.05
CA ARG A 241 -11.92 29.00 19.58
C ARG A 241 -13.06 28.06 19.97
N HIS A 242 -12.89 26.76 19.83
CA HIS A 242 -13.91 25.79 20.23
C HIS A 242 -14.15 25.79 21.75
N LYS A 243 -13.10 25.95 22.57
CA LYS A 243 -13.23 26.09 24.03
C LYS A 243 -14.00 27.37 24.40
N LEU A 244 -13.65 28.50 23.77
CA LEU A 244 -14.35 29.78 23.98
C LEU A 244 -15.83 29.73 23.55
N GLU A 245 -16.13 29.09 22.41
CA GLU A 245 -17.53 28.90 21.96
C GLU A 245 -18.35 28.03 22.92
N VAL A 246 -17.75 26.98 23.47
CA VAL A 246 -18.42 26.12 24.47
C VAL A 246 -18.66 26.89 25.77
N GLU A 247 -17.70 27.70 26.21
CA GLU A 247 -17.80 28.51 27.43
C GLU A 247 -18.85 29.64 27.28
N GLU A 248 -18.88 30.34 26.13
CA GLU A 248 -19.93 31.32 25.83
C GLU A 248 -21.33 30.69 25.77
N ARG A 249 -21.48 29.50 25.19
CA ARG A 249 -22.77 28.78 25.18
C ARG A 249 -23.22 28.41 26.59
N GLN A 250 -22.30 28.00 27.46
CA GLN A 250 -22.61 27.69 28.85
C GLN A 250 -23.00 28.96 29.64
N ALA A 251 -22.30 30.07 29.44
CA ALA A 251 -22.63 31.36 30.06
C ALA A 251 -24.03 31.85 29.64
N LYS A 252 -24.35 31.80 28.34
CA LYS A 252 -25.68 32.15 27.83
C LYS A 252 -26.78 31.24 28.38
N MET A 253 -26.52 29.94 28.55
CA MET A 253 -27.47 29.02 29.18
C MET A 253 -27.71 29.35 30.66
N GLN A 254 -26.68 29.80 31.39
CA GLN A 254 -26.81 30.23 32.78
C GLN A 254 -27.56 31.54 32.92
N GLU A 255 -27.29 32.54 32.06
CA GLU A 255 -28.04 33.81 32.03
C GLU A 255 -29.51 33.59 31.68
N THR A 256 -29.79 32.83 30.61
CA THR A 256 -31.18 32.52 30.21
C THR A 256 -31.91 31.71 31.30
N GLY A 257 -31.19 30.83 32.00
CA GLY A 257 -31.72 30.09 33.15
C GLY A 257 -32.04 30.98 34.34
N ALA A 258 -31.16 31.94 34.66
CA ALA A 258 -31.37 32.91 35.73
C ALA A 258 -32.54 33.86 35.42
N GLU A 259 -32.63 34.36 34.19
CA GLU A 259 -33.76 35.19 33.74
C GLU A 259 -35.09 34.42 33.78
N PHE A 260 -35.09 33.14 33.41
CA PHE A 260 -36.27 32.28 33.51
C PHE A 260 -36.72 32.08 34.96
N LEU A 261 -35.78 31.90 35.90
CA LEU A 261 -36.09 31.78 37.33
C LEU A 261 -36.63 33.10 37.90
N GLU A 262 -36.04 34.23 37.55
CA GLU A 262 -36.49 35.55 38.01
C GLU A 262 -37.88 35.90 37.48
N LYS A 263 -38.17 35.55 36.22
CA LYS A 263 -39.50 35.72 35.62
C LYS A 263 -40.56 34.88 36.35
N ASN A 264 -40.27 33.62 36.64
CA ASN A 264 -41.17 32.74 37.39
C ASN A 264 -41.40 33.20 38.84
N GLU A 265 -40.39 33.77 39.49
CA GLU A 265 -40.56 34.34 40.83
C GLU A 265 -41.45 35.59 40.83
N LYS A 266 -41.36 36.43 39.79
CA LYS A 266 -42.25 37.59 39.62
C LYS A 266 -43.69 37.17 39.34
N GLU A 267 -43.89 36.14 38.51
CA GLU A 267 -45.23 35.60 38.22
C GLU A 267 -45.90 34.93 39.43
N LYS A 268 -45.13 34.34 40.37
CA LYS A 268 -45.67 33.77 41.62
C LYS A 268 -46.04 34.80 42.69
N LYS A 269 -45.63 36.05 42.55
CA LYS A 269 -45.89 37.15 43.51
C LYS A 269 -47.07 38.04 43.10
N LEU A 270 -47.68 37.78 41.94
CA LEU A 270 -48.93 38.37 41.46
C LEU A 270 -50.10 37.43 41.78
#